data_AF-A0A3P7IZM4-F1
#
_entry.id   AF-A0A3P7IZM4-F1
#
_cell.length_a   1.000
_cell.length_b   1.000
_cell.length_c   1.000
_cell.angle_alpha   90.00
_cell.angle_beta   90.00
_cell.angle_gamma   90.00
#
_symmetry.space_group_name_H-M   'P 1'
#
loop_
_entity.id
_entity.type
_entity.pdbx_description
1 polymer ?
#
loop_
_entity_poly.entity_id
_entity_poly.type
_entity_poly.pdbx_seq_one_letter_code
_entity_poly.pdbx_strand_id
1 'polypeptide(L)'
;MNGEDLPRDHGYPLRCVAPGIVGARQVKWIKSIRLSDKESPSHWQQKDYRVFPTSVGLHDKLDWNSVHSIQEYPVQSAFCIPAPGTKVKRGEETFEVAGYAWSGGGRGIIRVEVSADGGKTWQCAELEQDEKQDLDHMWAWTLFRANIKIPEKVNKMELVVKATDRYFDKRF
;
A
#
# COMPACT_ATOMS: atom_id res chain seq x y z
N MET A 1 2.09 -10.40 19.38
CA MET A 1 1.69 -10.19 17.97
C MET A 1 1.92 -11.49 17.23
N ASN A 2 0.95 -11.99 16.47
CA ASN A 2 0.95 -13.35 15.89
C ASN A 2 1.02 -14.47 16.94
N GLY A 3 0.13 -14.44 17.94
CA GLY A 3 0.06 -15.44 19.01
C GLY A 3 0.98 -15.18 20.21
N GLU A 4 2.06 -14.42 20.03
CA GLU A 4 3.05 -14.14 21.07
C GLU A 4 2.81 -12.80 21.79
N ASP A 5 3.64 -12.47 22.78
CA ASP A 5 3.75 -11.12 23.32
C ASP A 5 4.21 -10.10 22.26
N LEU A 6 4.07 -8.80 22.53
CA LEU A 6 4.64 -7.78 21.65
C LEU A 6 6.17 -7.77 21.79
N PRO A 7 6.94 -7.82 20.69
CA PRO A 7 8.36 -7.46 20.76
C PRO A 7 8.51 -5.99 21.17
N ARG A 8 9.65 -5.64 21.78
CA ARG A 8 9.93 -4.25 22.22
C ARG A 8 9.81 -3.25 21.09
N ASP A 9 10.36 -3.56 19.91
CA ASP A 9 10.29 -2.69 18.74
C ASP A 9 8.88 -2.51 18.19
N HIS A 10 7.98 -3.43 18.52
CA HIS A 10 6.56 -3.40 18.12
C HIS A 10 5.65 -2.79 19.18
N GLY A 11 6.19 -2.32 20.30
CA GLY A 11 5.44 -1.51 21.26
C GLY A 11 5.13 -2.17 22.60
N TYR A 12 5.88 -3.19 23.02
CA TYR A 12 5.69 -3.82 24.34
C TYR A 12 5.61 -2.81 25.49
N PRO A 13 4.71 -2.98 26.48
CA PRO A 13 3.73 -4.07 26.60
C PRO A 13 2.44 -3.80 25.83
N LEU A 14 2.21 -2.57 25.37
CA LEU A 14 0.93 -2.14 24.84
C LEU A 14 1.08 -1.14 23.69
N ARG A 15 0.34 -1.38 22.62
CA ARG A 15 0.24 -0.50 21.46
C ARG A 15 -1.21 -0.30 21.02
N CYS A 16 -1.44 0.75 20.24
CA CYS A 16 -2.65 0.93 19.47
C CYS A 16 -2.53 0.16 18.15
N VAL A 17 -3.64 -0.43 17.69
CA VAL A 17 -3.82 -0.94 16.34
C VAL A 17 -5.15 -0.38 15.84
N ALA A 18 -5.08 0.46 14.81
CA ALA A 18 -6.23 1.04 14.12
C ALA A 18 -6.20 0.54 12.67
N PRO A 19 -6.95 -0.53 12.34
CA PRO A 19 -6.99 -1.10 11.00
C PRO A 19 -7.42 -0.08 9.94
N GLY A 20 -6.86 -0.16 8.73
CA GLY A 20 -7.17 0.78 7.64
C GLY A 20 -6.53 2.18 7.77
N ILE A 21 -5.87 2.47 8.89
CA ILE A 21 -5.25 3.76 9.20
C ILE A 21 -3.71 3.68 9.13
N VAL A 22 -3.09 4.78 8.72
CA VAL A 22 -1.64 4.95 8.61
C VAL A 22 -0.91 4.55 9.90
N GLY A 23 0.22 3.85 9.73
CA GLY A 23 1.02 3.32 10.84
C GLY A 23 1.44 4.37 11.88
N ALA A 24 1.56 5.64 11.49
CA ALA A 24 1.86 6.75 12.40
C ALA A 24 0.82 6.90 13.53
N ARG A 25 -0.45 6.52 13.31
CA ARG A 25 -1.52 6.59 14.32
C ARG A 25 -1.58 5.35 15.20
N GLN A 26 -0.84 4.29 14.85
CA GLN A 26 -0.74 3.06 15.63
C GLN A 26 0.34 3.19 16.70
N VAL A 27 0.13 4.11 17.66
CA VAL A 27 1.10 4.49 18.69
C VAL A 27 1.59 3.27 19.47
N LYS A 28 2.92 3.10 19.49
CA LYS A 28 3.64 2.08 20.27
C LYS A 28 3.94 2.61 21.68
N TRP A 29 4.15 1.71 22.65
CA TRP A 29 4.53 2.07 24.02
C TRP A 29 3.53 3.04 24.69
N ILE A 30 2.24 2.67 24.67
CA ILE A 30 1.18 3.54 25.18
C ILE A 30 1.42 3.87 26.65
N LYS A 31 1.42 5.18 26.95
CA LYS A 31 1.52 5.71 28.31
C LYS A 31 0.21 6.33 28.80
N SER A 32 -0.61 6.88 27.91
CA SER A 32 -1.88 7.52 28.26
C SER A 32 -2.85 7.53 27.09
N ILE A 33 -4.14 7.44 27.40
CA ILE A 33 -5.24 7.64 26.45
C ILE A 33 -6.08 8.80 26.99
N ARG A 34 -6.41 9.77 26.12
CA ARG A 34 -7.17 10.96 26.50
C ARG A 34 -8.26 11.20 25.47
N LEU A 35 -9.47 11.45 25.94
CA LEU A 35 -10.56 11.95 25.12
C LEU A 35 -10.44 13.47 25.00
N SER A 36 -10.70 13.99 23.80
CA SER A 36 -10.58 15.40 23.46
C SER A 36 -11.57 15.73 22.34
N ASP A 37 -12.11 16.94 22.35
CA ASP A 37 -12.91 17.50 21.27
C ASP A 37 -12.05 18.04 20.09
N LYS A 38 -10.73 18.06 20.28
CA LYS A 38 -9.73 18.51 19.31
C LYS A 38 -8.71 17.41 19.01
N GLU A 39 -8.12 17.47 17.80
CA GLU A 39 -6.99 16.60 17.42
C GLU A 39 -5.81 16.70 18.39
N SER A 40 -4.96 15.66 18.42
CA SER A 40 -3.73 15.68 19.21
C SER A 40 -2.86 16.89 18.86
N PRO A 41 -2.42 17.70 19.84
CA PRO A 41 -1.54 18.84 19.59
C PRO A 41 -0.08 18.43 19.32
N SER A 42 0.24 17.13 19.33
CA SER A 42 1.61 16.64 19.11
C SER A 42 2.15 17.05 17.74
N HIS A 43 3.46 17.29 17.67
CA HIS A 43 4.16 17.61 16.42
C HIS A 43 3.81 16.61 15.29
N TRP A 44 3.82 15.31 15.55
CA TRP A 44 3.54 14.28 14.54
C TRP A 44 2.09 14.24 14.01
N GLN A 45 1.14 14.87 14.70
CA GLN A 45 -0.25 15.00 14.21
C GLN A 45 -0.44 16.33 13.46
N GLN A 46 0.24 17.39 13.93
CA GLN A 46 0.02 18.76 13.45
C GLN A 46 0.96 19.16 12.31
N LYS A 47 2.20 18.65 12.29
CA LYS A 47 3.28 19.12 11.42
C LYS A 47 4.07 17.99 10.75
N ASP A 48 3.48 16.81 10.67
CA ASP A 48 4.04 15.65 9.98
C ASP A 48 2.89 14.80 9.43
N TYR A 49 3.21 13.82 8.56
CA TYR A 49 2.25 12.87 7.98
C TYR A 49 1.03 13.57 7.34
N ARG A 50 1.33 14.54 6.47
CA ARG A 50 0.37 15.32 5.66
C ARG A 50 0.87 15.33 4.21
N VAL A 51 -0.05 15.37 3.24
CA VAL A 51 0.30 15.41 1.80
C VAL A 51 0.02 16.81 1.28
N PHE A 52 1.08 17.52 0.88
CA PHE A 52 0.95 18.82 0.22
C PHE A 52 0.80 18.66 -1.30
N PRO A 53 0.18 19.65 -1.99
CA PRO A 53 0.15 19.69 -3.45
C PRO A 53 1.56 19.72 -4.05
N THR A 54 1.70 19.18 -5.27
CA THR A 54 2.99 19.12 -5.99
C THR A 54 3.56 20.49 -6.36
N SER A 55 2.77 21.57 -6.25
CA SER A 55 3.20 22.94 -6.46
C SER A 55 4.02 23.52 -5.30
N VAL A 56 3.99 22.90 -4.12
CA VAL A 56 4.74 23.34 -2.94
C VAL A 56 6.18 22.79 -3.03
N GLY A 57 7.14 23.69 -3.12
CA GLY A 57 8.57 23.37 -3.19
C GLY A 57 9.19 23.06 -1.83
N LEU A 58 10.38 22.45 -1.85
CA LEU A 58 11.12 22.03 -0.63
C LEU A 58 11.43 23.18 0.33
N HIS A 59 11.62 24.39 -0.19
CA HIS A 59 11.99 25.58 0.59
C HIS A 59 10.81 26.53 0.83
N ASP A 60 9.62 26.18 0.37
CA ASP A 60 8.45 27.01 0.56
C ASP A 60 7.99 26.98 2.01
N LYS A 61 7.40 28.09 2.45
CA LYS A 61 6.76 28.13 3.75
C LYS A 61 5.50 27.27 3.73
N LEU A 62 5.52 26.18 4.50
CA LEU A 62 4.38 25.26 4.62
C LEU A 62 3.25 25.85 5.47
N ASP A 63 2.04 25.85 4.93
CA ASP A 63 0.81 26.05 5.69
C ASP A 63 0.20 24.71 6.08
N TRP A 64 0.51 24.24 7.29
CA TRP A 64 0.06 22.95 7.83
C TRP A 64 -1.46 22.82 7.99
N ASN A 65 -2.19 23.94 8.01
CA ASN A 65 -3.65 23.94 8.13
C ASN A 65 -4.33 23.81 6.75
N SER A 66 -3.59 23.97 5.65
CA SER A 66 -4.12 23.86 4.28
C SER A 66 -4.46 22.42 3.86
N VAL A 67 -3.93 21.43 4.57
CA VAL A 67 -4.06 20.01 4.23
C VAL A 67 -4.40 19.20 5.48
N HIS A 68 -5.11 18.09 5.33
CA HIS A 68 -5.48 17.24 6.46
C HIS A 68 -4.37 16.24 6.83
N SER A 69 -4.33 15.87 8.11
CA SER A 69 -3.53 14.74 8.59
C SER A 69 -3.94 13.47 7.86
N ILE A 70 -2.96 12.70 7.38
CA ILE A 70 -3.21 11.37 6.82
C ILE A 70 -3.84 10.50 7.91
N GLN A 71 -4.98 9.89 7.57
CA GLN A 71 -5.67 8.88 8.37
C GLN A 71 -5.68 7.59 7.56
N GLU A 72 -6.63 7.44 6.64
CA GLU A 72 -6.64 6.32 5.69
C GLU A 72 -5.59 6.52 4.61
N TYR A 73 -4.96 5.42 4.21
CA TYR A 73 -4.11 5.42 3.02
C TYR A 73 -4.95 5.23 1.75
N PRO A 74 -4.51 5.80 0.62
CA PRO A 74 -5.08 5.46 -0.69
C PRO A 74 -4.68 4.03 -1.09
N VAL A 75 -5.26 3.53 -2.18
CA VAL A 75 -4.88 2.24 -2.76
C VAL A 75 -3.38 2.21 -3.12
N GLN A 76 -2.75 1.06 -2.90
CA GLN A 76 -1.34 0.82 -3.19
C GLN A 76 -1.12 -0.61 -3.70
N SER A 77 -0.12 -0.78 -4.56
CA SER A 77 0.35 -2.09 -5.03
C SER A 77 1.84 -2.06 -5.33
N ALA A 78 2.52 -3.19 -5.15
CA ALA A 78 3.93 -3.35 -5.50
C ALA A 78 4.26 -4.80 -5.87
N PHE A 79 5.19 -4.97 -6.79
CA PHE A 79 5.84 -6.26 -7.03
C PHE A 79 6.83 -6.58 -5.91
N CYS A 80 6.85 -7.84 -5.49
CA CYS A 80 7.91 -8.43 -4.66
C CYS A 80 8.79 -9.38 -5.47
N ILE A 81 8.24 -9.92 -6.57
CA ILE A 81 8.91 -10.86 -7.46
C ILE A 81 8.59 -10.44 -8.91
N PRO A 82 9.59 -10.35 -9.80
CA PRO A 82 11.02 -10.50 -9.53
C PRO A 82 11.64 -9.23 -8.92
N ALA A 83 12.82 -9.36 -8.32
CA ALA A 83 13.60 -8.20 -7.88
C ALA A 83 14.06 -7.35 -9.09
N PRO A 84 14.22 -6.02 -8.94
CA PRO A 84 14.76 -5.18 -10.01
C PRO A 84 16.11 -5.70 -10.53
N GLY A 85 16.26 -5.74 -11.86
CA GLY A 85 17.48 -6.23 -12.51
C GLY A 85 17.58 -7.75 -12.68
N THR A 86 16.53 -8.50 -12.30
CA THR A 86 16.45 -9.94 -12.57
C THR A 86 16.55 -10.21 -14.08
N LYS A 87 17.38 -11.19 -14.45
CA LYS A 87 17.54 -11.64 -15.83
C LYS A 87 16.63 -12.83 -16.07
N VAL A 88 15.81 -12.74 -17.11
CA VAL A 88 14.95 -13.84 -17.56
C VAL A 88 15.64 -14.58 -18.71
N LYS A 89 15.55 -15.91 -18.74
CA LYS A 89 16.23 -16.71 -19.77
C LYS A 89 15.57 -16.49 -21.13
N ARG A 90 16.39 -16.35 -22.18
CA ARG A 90 15.88 -16.32 -23.55
C ARG A 90 15.26 -17.69 -23.89
N GLY A 91 14.03 -17.68 -24.40
CA GLY A 91 13.28 -18.88 -24.78
C GLY A 91 12.19 -19.28 -23.79
N GLU A 92 12.11 -18.66 -22.61
CA GLU A 92 10.91 -18.75 -21.77
C GLU A 92 9.76 -17.99 -22.46
N GLU A 93 8.56 -18.58 -22.49
CA GLU A 93 7.39 -17.92 -23.06
C GLU A 93 6.76 -16.95 -22.06
N THR A 94 6.80 -17.31 -20.77
CA THR A 94 6.22 -16.54 -19.67
C THR A 94 7.16 -16.51 -18.47
N PHE A 95 7.00 -15.52 -17.60
CA PHE A 95 7.64 -15.47 -16.29
C PHE A 95 6.63 -15.08 -15.21
N GLU A 96 6.85 -15.57 -13.99
CA GLU A 96 6.00 -15.24 -12.84
C GLU A 96 6.34 -13.85 -12.29
N VAL A 97 5.29 -13.10 -11.99
CA VAL A 97 5.35 -11.92 -11.11
C VAL A 97 4.43 -12.14 -9.92
N ALA A 98 4.81 -11.59 -8.77
CA ALA A 98 4.01 -11.65 -7.57
C ALA A 98 4.24 -10.42 -6.70
N GLY A 99 3.25 -10.10 -5.87
CA GLY A 99 3.32 -8.93 -5.00
C GLY A 99 2.14 -8.80 -4.07
N TYR A 100 1.94 -7.59 -3.56
CA TYR A 100 0.81 -7.25 -2.71
C TYR A 100 0.08 -6.00 -3.22
N ALA A 101 -1.20 -5.92 -2.89
CA ALA A 101 -2.04 -4.75 -3.03
C ALA A 101 -2.82 -4.51 -1.74
N TRP A 102 -3.10 -3.25 -1.40
CA TRP A 102 -3.82 -2.89 -0.18
C TRP A 102 -4.43 -1.48 -0.29
N SER A 103 -5.55 -1.26 0.38
CA SER A 103 -6.17 0.06 0.50
C SER A 103 -6.58 0.34 1.95
N GLY A 104 -6.55 1.61 2.35
CA GLY A 104 -7.00 2.05 3.67
C GLY A 104 -8.51 1.87 3.88
N GLY A 105 -8.99 2.23 5.07
CA GLY A 105 -10.42 2.27 5.38
C GLY A 105 -11.17 0.93 5.30
N GLY A 106 -10.47 -0.19 5.09
CA GLY A 106 -11.10 -1.52 4.98
C GLY A 106 -11.53 -1.87 3.56
N ARG A 107 -11.17 -1.04 2.57
CA ARG A 107 -11.58 -1.22 1.19
C ARG A 107 -10.85 -2.39 0.55
N GLY A 108 -11.59 -3.44 0.22
CA GLY A 108 -11.07 -4.63 -0.44
C GLY A 108 -10.52 -4.33 -1.84
N ILE A 109 -9.43 -5.00 -2.19
CA ILE A 109 -8.88 -4.96 -3.54
C ILE A 109 -9.75 -5.84 -4.43
N ILE A 110 -10.33 -5.27 -5.49
CA ILE A 110 -11.20 -6.01 -6.42
C ILE A 110 -10.48 -6.37 -7.71
N ARG A 111 -9.35 -5.73 -7.99
CA ARG A 111 -8.55 -6.02 -9.19
C ARG A 111 -7.10 -5.58 -9.02
N VAL A 112 -6.19 -6.41 -9.51
CA VAL A 112 -4.80 -6.03 -9.78
C VAL A 112 -4.51 -6.28 -11.25
N GLU A 113 -3.93 -5.28 -11.90
CA GLU A 113 -3.52 -5.34 -13.30
C GLU A 113 -1.99 -5.19 -13.37
N VAL A 114 -1.35 -6.05 -14.16
CA VAL A 114 0.09 -6.06 -14.38
C VAL A 114 0.41 -5.80 -15.85
N SER A 115 1.57 -5.18 -16.09
CA SER A 115 2.07 -4.86 -17.41
C SER A 115 3.57 -5.17 -17.47
N ALA A 116 4.05 -5.62 -18.63
CA ALA A 116 5.48 -5.84 -18.92
C ALA A 116 6.05 -4.89 -19.99
N ASP A 117 5.25 -3.97 -20.50
CA ASP A 117 5.61 -3.05 -21.59
C ASP A 117 5.54 -1.57 -21.18
N GLY A 118 5.69 -1.29 -19.88
CA GLY A 118 5.63 0.06 -19.33
C GLY A 118 4.21 0.62 -19.22
N GLY A 119 3.21 -0.24 -19.05
CA GLY A 119 1.81 0.17 -18.82
C GLY A 119 0.99 0.40 -20.10
N LYS A 120 1.46 -0.08 -21.25
CA LYS A 120 0.72 0.05 -22.53
C LYS A 120 -0.35 -1.03 -22.65
N THR A 121 -0.02 -2.26 -22.29
CA THR A 121 -0.96 -3.38 -22.22
C THR A 121 -1.02 -3.94 -20.80
N TRP A 122 -2.19 -4.48 -20.45
CA TRP A 122 -2.51 -4.91 -19.09
C TRP A 122 -3.13 -6.30 -19.09
N GLN A 123 -2.71 -7.11 -18.12
CA GLN A 123 -3.28 -8.42 -17.82
C GLN A 123 -3.77 -8.41 -16.37
N CYS A 124 -4.91 -9.04 -16.09
CA CYS A 124 -5.37 -9.21 -14.71
C CYS A 124 -4.52 -10.25 -13.99
N ALA A 125 -4.10 -9.94 -12.77
CA ALA A 125 -3.46 -10.88 -11.86
C ALA A 125 -4.52 -11.71 -11.10
N GLU A 126 -4.13 -12.91 -10.71
CA GLU A 126 -4.88 -13.72 -9.77
C GLU A 126 -4.70 -13.16 -8.35
N LEU A 127 -5.79 -13.03 -7.61
CA LEU A 127 -5.80 -12.51 -6.24
C LEU A 127 -5.91 -13.69 -5.27
N GLU A 128 -5.03 -13.74 -4.28
CA GLU A 128 -5.13 -14.67 -3.16
C GLU A 128 -6.14 -14.12 -2.14
N GLN A 129 -7.42 -14.39 -2.39
CA GLN A 129 -8.56 -13.96 -1.57
C GLN A 129 -9.58 -15.10 -1.44
N ASP A 130 -10.36 -15.11 -0.37
CA ASP A 130 -11.52 -15.99 -0.23
C ASP A 130 -12.76 -15.28 -0.80
N GLU A 131 -13.52 -15.97 -1.66
CA GLU A 131 -14.71 -15.44 -2.32
C GLU A 131 -15.78 -14.90 -1.35
N LYS A 132 -15.78 -15.36 -0.10
CA LYS A 132 -16.72 -14.95 0.95
C LYS A 132 -16.22 -13.78 1.79
N GLN A 133 -15.04 -13.22 1.49
CA GLN A 133 -14.52 -12.09 2.25
C GLN A 133 -15.42 -10.86 2.11
N ASP A 134 -15.64 -10.20 3.24
CA ASP A 134 -16.32 -8.92 3.26
C ASP A 134 -15.37 -7.83 2.77
N LEU A 135 -15.60 -7.37 1.53
CA LEU A 135 -14.75 -6.38 0.89
C LEU A 135 -14.91 -4.97 1.50
N ASP A 136 -15.79 -4.75 2.47
CA ASP A 136 -15.88 -3.48 3.22
C ASP A 136 -15.04 -3.50 4.52
N HIS A 137 -14.47 -4.65 4.88
CA HIS A 137 -13.68 -4.85 6.10
C HIS A 137 -12.36 -5.59 5.84
N MET A 138 -11.69 -5.31 4.73
CA MET A 138 -10.39 -5.88 4.39
C MET A 138 -9.24 -5.06 4.97
N TRP A 139 -8.79 -5.46 6.16
CA TRP A 139 -7.70 -4.78 6.86
C TRP A 139 -6.31 -5.26 6.44
N ALA A 140 -6.21 -6.50 5.99
CA ALA A 140 -4.98 -7.10 5.51
C ALA A 140 -4.76 -6.81 4.02
N TRP A 141 -3.51 -6.88 3.57
CA TRP A 141 -3.19 -6.83 2.15
C TRP A 141 -3.80 -8.04 1.40
N THR A 142 -3.89 -7.89 0.10
CA THR A 142 -4.19 -8.96 -0.85
C THR A 142 -2.91 -9.31 -1.58
N LEU A 143 -2.50 -10.57 -1.54
CA LEU A 143 -1.40 -11.05 -2.37
C LEU A 143 -1.92 -11.30 -3.79
N PHE A 144 -1.07 -11.09 -4.79
CA PHE A 144 -1.42 -11.36 -6.18
C PHE A 144 -0.28 -12.07 -6.91
N ARG A 145 -0.64 -12.80 -7.97
CA ARG A 145 0.31 -13.47 -8.88
C ARG A 145 -0.16 -13.36 -10.32
N ALA A 146 0.79 -13.37 -11.25
CA ALA A 146 0.49 -13.50 -12.67
C ALA A 146 1.66 -14.16 -13.41
N ASN A 147 1.36 -14.99 -14.40
CA ASN A 147 2.32 -15.39 -15.42
C ASN A 147 2.19 -14.44 -16.61
N ILE A 148 3.22 -13.63 -16.86
CA ILE A 148 3.21 -12.65 -17.95
C ILE A 148 4.00 -13.21 -19.13
N LYS A 149 3.43 -13.08 -20.33
CA LYS A 149 4.13 -13.41 -21.58
C LYS A 149 5.32 -12.48 -21.79
N ILE A 150 6.48 -13.05 -22.08
CA ILE A 150 7.67 -12.29 -22.45
C ILE A 150 7.44 -11.70 -23.86
N PRO A 151 7.49 -10.37 -24.04
CA PRO A 151 7.34 -9.78 -25.36
C PRO A 151 8.47 -10.24 -26.31
N GLU A 152 8.15 -10.49 -27.57
CA GLU A 152 9.15 -10.93 -28.53
C GLU A 152 10.23 -9.86 -28.76
N LYS A 153 11.48 -10.30 -28.90
CA LYS A 153 12.63 -9.46 -29.28
C LYS A 153 12.94 -8.29 -28.33
N VAL A 154 12.51 -8.35 -27.07
CA VAL A 154 12.90 -7.34 -26.06
C VAL A 154 14.18 -7.72 -25.33
N ASN A 155 15.03 -6.72 -25.08
CA ASN A 155 16.23 -6.86 -24.24
C ASN A 155 16.01 -6.34 -22.81
N LYS A 156 14.90 -5.63 -22.58
CA LYS A 156 14.50 -5.07 -21.29
C LYS A 156 12.97 -5.05 -21.22
N MET A 157 12.44 -5.40 -20.06
CA MET A 157 11.02 -5.26 -19.73
C MET A 157 10.87 -4.22 -18.62
N GLU A 158 9.77 -3.48 -18.65
CA GLU A 158 9.39 -2.54 -17.60
C GLU A 158 8.09 -3.04 -16.99
N LEU A 159 8.18 -3.49 -15.75
CA LEU A 159 7.04 -4.04 -15.04
C LEU A 159 6.29 -2.92 -14.33
N VAL A 160 4.98 -2.84 -14.58
CA VAL A 160 4.08 -1.91 -13.92
C VAL A 160 2.94 -2.68 -13.29
N VAL A 161 2.51 -2.27 -12.10
CA VAL A 161 1.35 -2.83 -11.41
C VAL A 161 0.46 -1.69 -10.93
N LYS A 162 -0.85 -1.88 -11.04
CA LYS A 162 -1.86 -1.03 -10.42
C LYS A 162 -2.93 -1.88 -9.78
N ALA A 163 -3.51 -1.39 -8.70
CA ALA A 163 -4.65 -2.00 -8.04
C ALA A 163 -5.88 -1.09 -8.11
N THR A 164 -7.06 -1.70 -8.02
CA THR A 164 -8.35 -1.03 -7.89
C THR A 164 -9.04 -1.58 -6.65
N ASP A 165 -9.48 -0.69 -5.76
CA ASP A 165 -10.26 -1.08 -4.58
C ASP A 165 -11.77 -1.03 -4.85
N ARG A 166 -12.58 -1.47 -3.89
CA ARG A 166 -14.04 -1.59 -4.01
C ARG A 166 -14.75 -0.27 -4.31
N TYR A 167 -14.14 0.87 -4.00
CA TYR A 167 -14.70 2.20 -4.31
C TYR A 167 -14.20 2.76 -5.63
N PHE A 168 -13.55 1.92 -6.44
CA PHE A 168 -12.99 2.26 -7.74
C PHE A 168 -11.92 3.34 -7.68
N ASP A 169 -11.25 3.50 -6.53
CA ASP A 169 -10.02 4.29 -6.47
C ASP A 169 -8.93 3.60 -7.28
N LYS A 170 -8.22 4.38 -8.10
CA LYS A 170 -7.17 3.90 -9.01
C LYS A 170 -5.94 4.74 -8.82
N ARG A 171 -4.80 4.08 -8.61
CA ARG A 171 -3.49 4.73 -8.67
C ARG A 171 -2.80 4.42 -9.99
N PHE A 172 -2.29 5.45 -10.64
CA PHE A 172 -1.42 5.38 -11.82
C PHE A 172 0.03 5.63 -11.40
#